data_AF-A0A1C7EJB5-F1
#
_entry.id   AF-A0A1C7EJB5-F1
#
_cell.length_a   1.000
_cell.length_b   1.000
_cell.length_c   1.000
_cell.angle_alpha   90.00
_cell.angle_beta   90.00
_cell.angle_gamma   90.00
#
_symmetry.space_group_name_H-M   'P 1'
#
loop_
_entity.id
_entity.type
_entity.pdbx_description
1 polymer ?
#
loop_
_entity_poly.entity_id
_entity_poly.type
_entity_poly.pdbx_seq_one_letter_code
_entity_poly.pdbx_strand_id
1 'polypeptide(L)'
;MNFSLDEAIQILEATPQTLASFLSNLSNDWLTCNEGQGTWNTSQVIDHLIECEKTNWIPRIKTILAESENKSFPPFDRDAHITNPPKTSLEQKLAEFKQLRLQNIEIVKDLIKSDSQFELTGEHPVFGKVKLRELISTWMVHDLTHLSQIVRVMAERYRKDVGPWEEYLGVLK
;
A
#
# COMPACT_ATOMS: atom_id res chain seq x y z
N MET A 1 3.33 16.71 -15.75
CA MET A 1 3.37 16.12 -14.40
C MET A 1 1.99 16.33 -13.81
N ASN A 2 1.35 15.27 -13.32
CA ASN A 2 -0.08 15.28 -12.98
C ASN A 2 -0.35 15.28 -11.47
N PHE A 3 0.68 15.42 -10.64
CA PHE A 3 0.53 15.30 -9.20
C PHE A 3 -0.42 16.36 -8.64
N SER A 4 -1.41 15.90 -7.88
CA SER A 4 -2.30 16.69 -7.04
C SER A 4 -2.44 15.95 -5.71
N LEU A 5 -2.26 16.65 -4.59
CA LEU A 5 -2.41 16.04 -3.26
C LEU A 5 -3.84 15.56 -3.04
N ASP A 6 -4.83 16.35 -3.44
CA ASP A 6 -6.25 16.01 -3.26
C ASP A 6 -6.63 14.77 -4.07
N GLU A 7 -6.17 14.65 -5.31
CA GLU A 7 -6.41 13.46 -6.14
C GLU A 7 -5.71 12.22 -5.58
N ALA A 8 -4.49 12.37 -5.04
CA ALA A 8 -3.80 11.28 -4.36
C ALA A 8 -4.55 10.84 -3.09
N ILE A 9 -5.03 11.79 -2.28
CA ILE A 9 -5.81 11.53 -1.07
C ILE A 9 -7.13 10.82 -1.42
N GLN A 10 -7.81 11.17 -2.51
CA GLN A 10 -9.04 10.47 -2.92
C GLN A 10 -8.84 8.96 -3.08
N ILE A 11 -7.74 8.54 -3.72
CA ILE A 11 -7.41 7.11 -3.86
C ILE A 11 -7.06 6.52 -2.49
N LEU A 12 -6.21 7.20 -1.72
CA LEU A 12 -5.80 6.74 -0.39
C LEU A 12 -6.99 6.59 0.57
N GLU A 13 -7.98 7.47 0.53
CA GLU A 13 -9.22 7.37 1.32
C GLU A 13 -10.10 6.20 0.85
N ALA A 14 -10.13 5.94 -0.46
CA ALA A 14 -10.99 4.91 -1.05
C ALA A 14 -10.45 3.48 -0.85
N THR A 15 -9.12 3.27 -0.81
CA THR A 15 -8.51 1.93 -0.77
C THR A 15 -9.02 1.05 0.39
N PRO A 16 -9.05 1.49 1.67
CA PRO A 16 -9.48 0.62 2.77
C PRO A 16 -10.94 0.18 2.63
N GLN A 17 -11.83 1.07 2.19
CA GLN A 17 -13.23 0.74 1.97
C GLN A 17 -13.40 -0.21 0.77
N THR A 18 -12.63 0.00 -0.29
CA THR A 18 -12.61 -0.87 -1.47
C THR A 18 -12.22 -2.29 -1.09
N LEU A 19 -11.11 -2.46 -0.35
CA LEU A 19 -10.68 -3.77 0.14
C LEU A 19 -11.69 -4.40 1.08
N ALA A 20 -12.27 -3.62 2.00
CA ALA A 20 -13.27 -4.14 2.92
C ALA A 20 -14.50 -4.67 2.16
N SER A 21 -15.03 -3.89 1.22
CA SER A 21 -16.18 -4.31 0.40
C SER A 21 -15.85 -5.49 -0.52
N PHE A 22 -14.63 -5.57 -1.04
CA PHE A 22 -14.23 -6.63 -1.97
C PHE A 22 -13.95 -7.97 -1.28
N LEU A 23 -13.41 -7.95 -0.06
CA LEU A 23 -12.89 -9.15 0.60
C LEU A 23 -13.76 -9.66 1.75
N SER A 24 -14.65 -8.83 2.29
CA SER A 24 -15.50 -9.23 3.43
C SER A 24 -16.48 -10.34 3.04
N ASN A 25 -16.69 -11.29 3.94
CA ASN A 25 -17.57 -12.47 3.76
C ASN A 25 -17.14 -13.46 2.66
N LEU A 26 -15.93 -13.32 2.10
CA LEU A 26 -15.36 -14.35 1.25
C LEU A 26 -14.90 -15.55 2.08
N SER A 27 -14.88 -16.74 1.46
CA SER A 27 -14.29 -17.92 2.09
C SER A 27 -12.79 -17.72 2.34
N ASN A 28 -12.29 -18.37 3.38
CA ASN A 28 -10.88 -18.27 3.77
C ASN A 28 -9.92 -18.64 2.62
N ASP A 29 -10.33 -19.53 1.72
CA ASP A 29 -9.45 -19.94 0.63
C ASP A 29 -9.12 -18.80 -0.35
N TRP A 30 -10.02 -17.82 -0.54
CA TRP A 30 -9.72 -16.61 -1.33
C TRP A 30 -8.63 -15.76 -0.68
N LEU A 31 -8.44 -15.91 0.63
CA LEU A 31 -7.46 -15.15 1.40
C LEU A 31 -6.09 -15.81 1.42
N THR A 32 -6.04 -17.12 1.20
CA THR A 32 -4.81 -17.95 1.28
C THR A 32 -4.24 -18.37 -0.07
N CYS A 33 -4.98 -18.19 -1.18
CA CYS A 33 -4.44 -18.36 -2.53
C CYS A 33 -3.35 -17.32 -2.86
N ASN A 34 -2.46 -17.65 -3.80
CA ASN A 34 -1.35 -16.81 -4.22
C ASN A 34 -0.99 -17.05 -5.71
N GLU A 35 -0.02 -16.30 -6.22
CA GLU A 35 0.49 -16.40 -7.60
C GLU A 35 1.62 -17.45 -7.75
N GLY A 36 1.65 -18.48 -6.89
CA GLY A 36 2.67 -19.53 -6.88
C GLY A 36 3.69 -19.45 -5.74
N GLN A 37 4.68 -20.35 -5.74
CA GLN A 37 5.64 -20.49 -4.65
C GLN A 37 6.44 -19.20 -4.43
N GLY A 38 6.52 -18.75 -3.18
CA GLY A 38 7.25 -17.54 -2.79
C GLY A 38 6.50 -16.23 -3.01
N THR A 39 5.26 -16.28 -3.53
CA THR A 39 4.41 -15.10 -3.69
C THR A 39 3.48 -14.91 -2.49
N TRP A 40 3.06 -13.67 -2.27
CA TRP A 40 2.15 -13.32 -1.17
C TRP A 40 0.72 -13.70 -1.50
N ASN A 41 0.00 -14.20 -0.50
CA ASN A 41 -1.44 -14.32 -0.56
C ASN A 41 -2.14 -12.99 -0.22
N THR A 42 -3.45 -12.93 -0.48
CA THR A 42 -4.28 -11.74 -0.21
C THR A 42 -4.15 -11.25 1.24
N SER A 43 -4.14 -12.15 2.23
CA SER A 43 -3.98 -11.74 3.63
C SER A 43 -2.62 -11.08 3.90
N GLN A 44 -1.54 -11.62 3.33
CA GLN A 44 -0.18 -11.09 3.50
C GLN A 44 -0.04 -9.72 2.85
N VAL A 45 -0.69 -9.50 1.71
CA VAL A 45 -0.73 -8.17 1.07
C VAL A 45 -1.39 -7.13 1.98
N ILE A 46 -2.46 -7.49 2.69
CA ILE A 46 -3.12 -6.58 3.65
C ILE A 46 -2.20 -6.29 4.84
N ASP A 47 -1.53 -7.30 5.39
CA ASP A 47 -0.58 -7.11 6.48
C ASP A 47 0.56 -6.18 6.08
N HIS A 48 1.06 -6.31 4.85
CA HIS A 48 2.07 -5.41 4.28
C HIS A 48 1.56 -3.97 4.15
N LEU A 49 0.33 -3.76 3.67
CA LEU A 49 -0.27 -2.42 3.60
C LEU A 49 -0.37 -1.79 5.00
N ILE A 50 -0.78 -2.54 6.01
CA ILE A 50 -0.83 -2.09 7.41
C ILE A 50 0.56 -1.72 7.93
N GLU A 51 1.56 -2.54 7.65
CA GLU A 51 2.94 -2.26 8.07
C GLU A 51 3.47 -0.98 7.42
N CYS A 52 3.20 -0.79 6.13
CA CYS A 52 3.50 0.45 5.41
C CYS A 52 2.86 1.69 6.06
N GLU A 53 1.61 1.61 6.51
CA GLU A 53 0.95 2.71 7.23
C GLU A 53 1.65 3.05 8.55
N LYS A 54 2.19 2.04 9.25
CA LYS A 54 2.86 2.22 10.55
C LYS A 54 4.27 2.78 10.43
N THR A 55 5.05 2.27 9.49
CA THR A 55 6.51 2.43 9.51
C THR A 55 7.13 2.97 8.23
N ASN A 56 6.36 3.15 7.15
CA ASN A 56 6.89 3.62 5.86
C ASN A 56 6.57 5.09 5.58
N TRP A 57 5.29 5.40 5.33
CA TRP A 57 4.92 6.65 4.65
C TRP A 57 5.08 7.89 5.55
N ILE A 58 4.39 7.92 6.69
CA ILE A 58 4.41 9.07 7.59
C ILE A 58 5.81 9.35 8.16
N PRO A 59 6.60 8.37 8.61
CA PRO A 59 7.97 8.62 9.06
C PRO A 59 8.81 9.33 8.00
N ARG A 60 8.74 8.88 6.74
CA ARG A 60 9.50 9.49 5.63
C ARG A 60 8.99 10.88 5.28
N ILE A 61 7.67 11.12 5.27
CA ILE A 61 7.10 12.46 5.09
C ILE A 61 7.63 13.41 6.17
N LYS A 62 7.60 13.00 7.44
CA LYS A 62 8.13 13.78 8.56
C LYS A 62 9.63 14.08 8.39
N THR A 63 10.44 13.11 7.94
CA THR A 63 11.86 13.36 7.65
C THR A 63 12.05 14.42 6.55
N ILE A 64 11.29 14.35 5.46
CA ILE A 64 11.39 15.35 4.37
C ILE A 64 11.00 16.75 4.87
N LEU A 65 10.01 16.85 5.75
CA LEU A 65 9.49 18.13 6.24
C LEU A 65 10.26 18.72 7.44
N ALA A 66 11.04 17.91 8.17
CA ALA A 66 11.75 18.37 9.37
C ALA A 66 12.75 19.50 9.10
N GLU A 67 12.94 20.45 10.01
CA GLU A 67 14.02 21.44 9.91
C GLU A 67 15.35 20.85 10.44
N SER A 68 15.80 19.75 9.83
CA SER A 68 17.02 19.03 10.20
C SER A 68 18.01 18.92 9.05
N GLU A 69 19.31 18.95 9.37
CA GLU A 69 20.38 18.67 8.40
C GLU A 69 20.38 17.19 7.97
N ASN A 70 20.04 16.28 8.89
CA ASN A 70 19.87 14.87 8.55
C ASN A 70 18.51 14.64 7.91
N LYS A 71 18.54 14.28 6.62
CA LYS A 71 17.37 13.99 5.78
C LYS A 71 17.27 12.52 5.35
N SER A 72 18.11 11.65 5.92
CA SER A 72 18.11 10.22 5.62
C SER A 72 16.87 9.53 6.15
N PHE A 73 16.23 8.72 5.31
CA PHE A 73 15.05 7.98 5.73
C PHE A 73 15.37 6.93 6.80
N PRO A 74 14.44 6.71 7.76
CA PRO A 74 14.58 5.61 8.70
C PRO A 74 14.53 4.26 7.95
N PRO A 75 15.15 3.21 8.52
CA PRO A 75 15.05 1.87 7.96
C PRO A 75 13.59 1.41 7.92
N PHE A 76 13.24 0.64 6.89
CA PHE A 76 11.92 0.05 6.72
C PHE A 76 12.09 -1.43 6.39
N ASP A 77 11.54 -2.30 7.23
CA ASP A 77 11.54 -3.74 7.00
C ASP A 77 10.35 -4.10 6.11
N ARG A 78 10.64 -4.33 4.83
CA ARG A 78 9.63 -4.67 3.82
C ARG A 78 8.99 -6.04 4.06
N ASP A 79 9.67 -6.92 4.77
CA ASP A 79 9.28 -8.31 4.96
C ASP A 79 8.80 -8.59 6.40
N ALA A 80 8.62 -7.54 7.22
CA ALA A 80 8.17 -7.65 8.61
C ALA A 80 6.84 -8.43 8.74
N HIS A 81 5.93 -8.25 7.79
CA HIS A 81 4.65 -8.97 7.74
C HIS A 81 4.80 -10.47 7.49
N ILE A 82 5.91 -10.91 6.88
CA ILE A 82 6.25 -12.33 6.67
C ILE A 82 7.01 -12.90 7.86
N THR A 83 7.96 -12.15 8.41
CA THR A 83 8.81 -12.61 9.52
C THR A 83 8.08 -12.64 10.85
N ASN A 84 7.14 -11.71 11.06
CA ASN A 84 6.32 -11.59 12.27
C ASN A 84 4.82 -11.47 11.91
N PRO A 85 4.21 -12.53 11.35
CA PRO A 85 2.84 -12.43 10.84
C PRO A 85 1.84 -12.20 11.98
N PRO A 86 0.98 -11.17 11.88
CA PRO A 86 -0.02 -10.90 12.89
C PRO A 86 -1.09 -12.02 12.90
N LYS A 87 -1.47 -12.45 14.10
CA LYS A 87 -2.50 -13.47 14.32
C LYS A 87 -3.87 -12.84 14.53
N THR A 88 -4.33 -12.06 13.56
CA THR A 88 -5.61 -11.34 13.58
C THR A 88 -6.52 -11.82 12.45
N SER A 89 -7.84 -11.67 12.62
CA SER A 89 -8.81 -11.99 11.56
C SER A 89 -8.74 -10.98 10.42
N LEU A 90 -9.28 -11.33 9.25
CA LEU A 90 -9.34 -10.41 8.11
C LEU A 90 -10.09 -9.11 8.47
N GLU A 91 -11.20 -9.22 9.18
CA GLU A 91 -12.04 -8.09 9.57
C GLU A 91 -11.26 -7.14 10.48
N GLN A 92 -10.47 -7.68 11.41
CA GLN A 92 -9.60 -6.91 12.27
C GLN A 92 -8.52 -6.18 11.47
N LYS A 93 -7.89 -6.86 10.50
CA LYS A 93 -6.88 -6.26 9.61
C LYS A 93 -7.47 -5.12 8.78
N LEU A 94 -8.63 -5.34 8.16
CA LEU A 94 -9.32 -4.33 7.36
C LEU A 94 -9.72 -3.11 8.21
N ALA A 95 -10.21 -3.34 9.43
CA ALA A 95 -10.55 -2.27 10.37
C ALA A 95 -9.31 -1.48 10.81
N GLU A 96 -8.20 -2.17 11.14
CA GLU A 96 -6.93 -1.56 11.49
C GLU A 96 -6.38 -0.72 10.33
N PHE A 97 -6.33 -1.28 9.11
CA PHE A 97 -5.88 -0.55 7.93
C PHE A 97 -6.70 0.71 7.68
N LYS A 98 -8.03 0.62 7.78
CA LYS A 98 -8.94 1.78 7.65
C LYS A 98 -8.65 2.84 8.71
N GLN A 99 -8.48 2.44 9.97
CA GLN A 99 -8.19 3.36 11.06
C GLN A 99 -6.85 4.08 10.85
N LEU A 100 -5.78 3.33 10.55
CA LEU A 100 -4.45 3.88 10.31
C LEU A 100 -4.45 4.83 9.13
N ARG A 101 -5.12 4.46 8.03
CA ARG A 101 -5.21 5.29 6.83
C ARG A 101 -5.87 6.64 7.12
N LEU A 102 -7.01 6.64 7.82
CA LEU A 102 -7.69 7.87 8.22
C LEU A 102 -6.78 8.76 9.07
N GLN A 103 -6.11 8.18 10.07
CA GLN A 103 -5.18 8.92 10.93
C GLN A 103 -4.00 9.51 10.13
N ASN A 104 -3.42 8.72 9.24
CA ASN A 104 -2.27 9.12 8.44
C ASN A 104 -2.61 10.23 7.45
N ILE A 105 -3.80 10.20 6.84
CA ILE A 105 -4.27 11.27 5.96
C ILE A 105 -4.44 12.58 6.73
N GLU A 106 -5.03 12.55 7.92
CA GLU A 106 -5.15 13.76 8.75
C GLU A 106 -3.78 14.31 9.14
N ILE A 107 -2.82 13.44 9.48
CA ILE A 107 -1.41 13.85 9.69
C ILE A 107 -0.85 14.55 8.44
N VAL A 108 -1.09 14.02 7.24
CA VAL A 108 -0.60 14.65 6.00
C VAL A 108 -1.23 16.02 5.76
N LYS A 109 -2.56 16.14 5.91
CA LYS A 109 -3.27 17.43 5.81
C LYS A 109 -2.76 18.44 6.84
N ASP A 110 -2.39 17.96 8.03
CA ASP A 110 -1.81 18.79 9.08
C ASP A 110 -0.35 19.17 8.84
N LEU A 111 0.44 18.36 8.15
CA LEU A 111 1.86 18.64 7.90
C LEU A 111 2.09 19.50 6.65
N ILE A 112 1.23 19.39 5.64
CA ILE A 112 1.37 20.09 4.37
C ILE A 112 0.58 21.40 4.43
N LYS A 113 1.31 22.51 4.47
CA LYS A 113 0.83 23.90 4.58
C LYS A 113 1.00 24.71 3.30
N SER A 114 1.86 24.28 2.37
CA SER A 114 2.06 24.98 1.09
C SER A 114 2.60 24.06 -0.01
N ASP A 115 2.27 24.38 -1.26
CA ASP A 115 2.72 23.61 -2.43
C ASP A 115 4.24 23.59 -2.59
N SER A 116 4.95 24.61 -2.10
CA SER A 116 6.41 24.64 -2.11
C SER A 116 7.04 23.47 -1.32
N GLN A 117 6.32 22.91 -0.33
CA GLN A 117 6.81 21.75 0.43
C GLN A 117 6.93 20.49 -0.43
N PHE A 118 6.18 20.38 -1.53
CA PHE A 118 6.23 19.24 -2.42
C PHE A 118 7.58 19.08 -3.13
N GLU A 119 8.35 20.15 -3.23
CA GLU A 119 9.70 20.16 -3.80
C GLU A 119 10.81 19.91 -2.78
N LEU A 120 10.47 19.87 -1.47
CA LEU A 120 11.43 19.51 -0.42
C LEU A 120 11.90 18.07 -0.62
N THR A 121 13.15 17.83 -0.23
CA THR A 121 13.83 16.58 -0.51
C THR A 121 14.25 15.84 0.74
N GLY A 122 14.16 14.51 0.69
CA GLY A 122 14.80 13.58 1.61
C GLY A 122 15.87 12.74 0.91
N GLU A 123 16.63 11.99 1.68
CA GLU A 123 17.67 11.10 1.18
C GLU A 123 17.24 9.63 1.35
N HIS A 124 16.94 8.98 0.23
CA HIS A 124 16.66 7.55 0.19
C HIS A 124 17.99 6.77 0.13
N PRO A 125 18.20 5.72 0.95
CA PRO A 125 19.49 5.03 1.05
C PRO A 125 19.97 4.39 -0.26
N VAL A 126 19.06 4.13 -1.21
CA VAL A 126 19.37 3.53 -2.53
C VAL A 126 19.20 4.50 -3.69
N PHE A 127 18.24 5.42 -3.63
CA PHE A 127 17.89 6.28 -4.77
C PHE A 127 18.55 7.66 -4.69
N GLY A 128 19.18 7.94 -3.55
CA GLY A 128 19.65 9.27 -3.20
C GLY A 128 18.49 10.23 -2.94
N LYS A 129 18.65 11.47 -3.41
CA LYS A 129 17.70 12.55 -3.20
C LYS A 129 16.36 12.28 -3.90
N VAL A 130 15.26 12.32 -3.14
CA VAL A 130 13.87 12.20 -3.62
C VAL A 130 12.98 13.29 -3.04
N LYS A 131 11.92 13.67 -3.74
CA LYS A 131 10.99 14.75 -3.35
C LYS A 131 9.77 14.26 -2.58
N LEU A 132 9.15 15.14 -1.80
CA LEU A 132 7.89 14.84 -1.10
C LEU A 132 6.77 14.42 -2.07
N ARG A 133 6.59 15.13 -3.18
CA ARG A 133 5.58 14.75 -4.20
C ARG A 133 5.79 13.34 -4.76
N GLU A 134 7.05 12.92 -4.92
CA GLU A 134 7.40 11.60 -5.44
C GLU A 134 7.05 10.51 -4.43
N LEU A 135 7.32 10.77 -3.15
CA LEU A 135 6.94 9.87 -2.06
C LEU A 135 5.42 9.71 -1.94
N ILE A 136 4.64 10.80 -1.97
CA ILE A 136 3.17 10.75 -1.88
C ILE A 136 2.57 10.08 -3.12
N SER A 137 3.09 10.40 -4.31
CA SER A 137 2.69 9.71 -5.56
C SER A 137 2.95 8.20 -5.45
N THR A 138 4.10 7.82 -4.89
CA THR A 138 4.46 6.42 -4.68
C THR A 138 3.52 5.74 -3.70
N TRP A 139 3.11 6.39 -2.62
CA TRP A 139 2.14 5.84 -1.67
C TRP A 139 0.81 5.51 -2.35
N MET A 140 0.26 6.43 -3.14
CA MET A 140 -0.97 6.19 -3.89
C MET A 140 -0.80 5.06 -4.93
N VAL A 141 0.29 5.06 -5.69
CA VAL A 141 0.55 4.01 -6.70
C VAL A 141 0.85 2.65 -6.04
N HIS A 142 1.39 2.64 -4.83
CA HIS A 142 1.63 1.43 -4.04
C HIS A 142 0.32 0.74 -3.66
N ASP A 143 -0.69 1.50 -3.24
CA ASP A 143 -2.05 0.98 -3.04
C ASP A 143 -2.59 0.33 -4.32
N LEU A 144 -2.50 1.03 -5.47
CA LEU A 144 -2.97 0.50 -6.76
C LEU A 144 -2.21 -0.76 -7.19
N THR A 145 -0.91 -0.82 -6.90
CA THR A 145 -0.07 -1.98 -7.17
C THR A 145 -0.56 -3.20 -6.39
N HIS A 146 -0.90 -3.03 -5.10
CA HIS A 146 -1.35 -4.11 -4.25
C HIS A 146 -2.83 -4.46 -4.45
N LEU A 147 -3.69 -3.52 -4.84
CA LEU A 147 -5.04 -3.83 -5.34
C LEU A 147 -4.97 -4.71 -6.59
N SER A 148 -4.12 -4.36 -7.55
CA SER A 148 -3.88 -5.18 -8.74
C SER A 148 -3.36 -6.57 -8.36
N GLN A 149 -2.41 -6.66 -7.41
CA GLN A 149 -1.90 -7.93 -6.92
C GLN A 149 -3.00 -8.81 -6.32
N ILE A 150 -3.85 -8.27 -5.46
CA ILE A 150 -4.96 -9.03 -4.86
C ILE A 150 -5.90 -9.56 -5.95
N VAL A 151 -6.25 -8.73 -6.94
CA VAL A 151 -7.09 -9.15 -8.06
C VAL A 151 -6.45 -10.30 -8.84
N ARG A 152 -5.15 -10.22 -9.16
CA ARG A 152 -4.45 -11.29 -9.88
C ARG A 152 -4.32 -12.56 -9.06
N VAL A 153 -3.95 -12.46 -7.78
CA VAL A 153 -3.88 -13.59 -6.83
C VAL A 153 -5.21 -14.34 -6.79
N MET A 154 -6.32 -13.62 -6.70
CA MET A 154 -7.64 -14.23 -6.70
C MET A 154 -7.98 -14.85 -8.06
N ALA A 155 -7.70 -14.16 -9.18
CA ALA A 155 -7.94 -14.71 -10.51
C ALA A 155 -7.13 -15.99 -10.77
N GLU A 156 -5.87 -16.03 -10.34
CA GLU A 156 -4.95 -17.15 -10.50
C GLU A 156 -5.53 -18.46 -9.95
N ARG A 157 -6.28 -18.38 -8.86
CA ARG A 157 -6.95 -19.52 -8.24
C ARG A 157 -7.75 -20.34 -9.26
N TYR A 158 -8.34 -19.69 -10.27
CA TYR A 158 -9.21 -20.30 -11.27
C TYR A 158 -8.53 -20.46 -12.64
N ARG A 159 -7.20 -20.28 -12.74
CA ARG A 159 -6.48 -20.35 -14.02
C ARG A 159 -6.80 -21.62 -14.82
N LYS A 160 -6.83 -22.78 -14.15
CA LYS A 160 -7.15 -24.06 -14.81
C LYS A 160 -8.65 -24.21 -15.09
N ASP A 161 -9.48 -23.68 -14.19
CA ASP A 161 -10.94 -23.80 -14.26
C ASP A 161 -11.56 -23.00 -15.41
N VAL A 162 -10.90 -21.91 -15.84
CA VAL A 162 -11.35 -21.12 -17.00
C VAL A 162 -11.02 -21.78 -18.34
N GLY A 163 -10.31 -22.91 -18.38
CA GLY A 163 -10.01 -23.64 -19.62
C GLY A 163 -9.46 -22.73 -20.75
N PRO A 164 -9.90 -22.90 -22.01
CA PRO A 164 -9.38 -22.12 -23.13
C PRO A 164 -9.77 -20.64 -23.12
N TRP A 165 -10.71 -20.21 -22.25
CA TRP A 165 -11.04 -18.80 -22.11
C TRP A 165 -9.88 -17.98 -21.51
N GLU A 166 -8.89 -18.63 -20.89
CA GLU A 166 -7.64 -18.00 -20.45
C GLU A 166 -6.99 -17.11 -21.53
N GLU A 167 -7.09 -17.51 -22.81
CA GLU A 167 -6.56 -16.75 -23.95
C GLU A 167 -7.15 -15.32 -24.04
N TYR A 168 -8.35 -15.09 -23.52
CA TYR A 168 -9.03 -13.78 -23.56
C TYR A 168 -9.02 -13.05 -22.21
N LEU A 169 -8.54 -13.68 -21.14
CA LEU A 169 -8.54 -13.11 -19.79
C LEU A 169 -7.20 -12.46 -19.47
N GLY A 170 -7.07 -11.16 -19.73
CA GLY A 170 -5.82 -10.41 -19.55
C GLY A 170 -5.25 -10.41 -18.13
N VAL A 171 -6.07 -10.64 -17.10
CA VAL A 171 -5.63 -10.77 -15.70
C VAL A 171 -4.83 -12.05 -15.43
N LEU A 172 -4.98 -13.06 -16.29
CA LEU A 172 -4.23 -14.32 -16.23
C LEU A 172 -3.02 -14.33 -17.18
N LYS A 173 -2.71 -13.22 -17.86
CA LYS A 173 -1.56 -13.14 -18.77
C LYS A 173 -0.32 -12.56 -18.11
#